data_AF-A0A957V761-F1
#
_entry.id   AF-A0A957V761-F1
#
_cell.length_a   1.000
_cell.length_b   1.000
_cell.length_c   1.000
_cell.angle_alpha   90.00
_cell.angle_beta   90.00
_cell.angle_gamma   90.00
#
_symmetry.space_group_name_H-M   'P 1'
#
loop_
_entity.id
_entity.type
_entity.pdbx_description
1 polymer ?
#
loop_
_entity_poly.entity_id
_entity_poly.type
_entity_poly.pdbx_seq_one_letter_code
_entity_poly.pdbx_strand_id
1 'polypeptide(L)' 'MARRPAPGLSLELRERMHYRVGVLFGGRSSEHEVSLASARNVMEALRQAGHEVVP' A
#
# COMPACT_ATOMS: atom_id res chain seq x y z
N MET A 1 24.70 17.20 -13.53
CA MET A 1 23.59 17.60 -14.42
C MET A 1 22.44 16.60 -14.24
N ALA A 2 21.80 16.62 -13.06
CA ALA A 2 20.65 15.76 -12.76
C ALA A 2 19.42 16.37 -13.44
N ARG A 3 18.78 15.61 -14.34
CA ARG A 3 17.50 16.00 -14.93
C ARG A 3 16.50 16.17 -13.79
N ARG A 4 16.12 17.41 -13.47
CA ARG A 4 14.98 17.68 -12.59
C ARG A 4 13.76 16.95 -13.16
N PRO A 5 13.05 16.12 -12.39
CA PRO A 5 11.78 15.59 -12.85
C PRO A 5 10.82 16.76 -13.13
N ALA A 6 10.10 16.68 -14.25
CA ALA A 6 9.15 17.71 -14.66
C ALA A 6 8.03 17.85 -13.61
N PRO A 7 7.68 19.07 -13.17
CA PRO A 7 6.77 19.30 -12.03
C PRO A 7 5.29 18.94 -12.27
N GLY A 8 4.92 18.32 -13.40
CA GLY A 8 3.53 17.97 -13.75
C GLY A 8 3.17 16.48 -13.63
N LEU A 9 4.11 15.55 -13.86
CA LEU A 9 3.77 14.11 -13.97
C LEU A 9 3.40 13.48 -12.61
N SER A 10 3.89 14.07 -11.52
CA SER A 10 3.76 13.55 -10.16
C SER A 10 2.35 13.68 -9.58
N LEU A 11 1.53 14.59 -10.08
CA LEU A 11 0.17 14.83 -9.56
C LEU A 11 -0.87 14.01 -10.35
N GLU A 12 -0.75 13.92 -11.67
CA GLU A 12 -1.63 13.09 -12.50
C GLU A 12 -1.46 11.58 -12.26
N LEU A 13 -0.23 11.10 -11.99
CA LEU A 13 -0.02 9.72 -11.54
C LEU A 13 -0.59 9.48 -10.13
N ARG A 14 -0.70 10.51 -9.29
CA ARG A 14 -1.31 10.38 -7.96
C ARG A 14 -2.83 10.30 -8.03
N GLU A 15 -3.46 10.88 -9.05
CA GLU A 15 -4.91 10.85 -9.21
C GLU A 15 -5.47 9.55 -9.80
N ARG A 16 -4.64 8.71 -10.44
CA ARG A 16 -5.13 7.54 -11.21
C ARG A 16 -4.80 6.18 -10.62
N MET A 17 -4.04 6.11 -9.53
CA MET A 17 -3.45 4.85 -9.12
C MET A 17 -4.31 4.11 -8.08
N HIS A 18 -5.53 3.81 -8.48
CA HIS A 18 -6.38 2.82 -7.80
C HIS A 18 -5.83 1.42 -8.10
N TYR A 19 -4.86 0.98 -7.30
CA TYR A 19 -4.28 -0.36 -7.44
C TYR A 19 -5.10 -1.42 -6.73
N ARG A 20 -4.97 -2.66 -7.21
CA ARG A 20 -5.40 -3.86 -6.52
C ARG A 20 -4.20 -4.47 -5.79
N VAL A 21 -4.23 -4.46 -4.47
CA VAL A 21 -3.09 -4.78 -3.62
C VAL A 21 -3.39 -6.03 -2.81
N GLY A 22 -2.55 -7.05 -2.95
CA GLY A 22 -2.54 -8.23 -2.08
C GLY A 22 -1.69 -7.98 -0.83
N VAL A 23 -2.24 -8.22 0.36
CA VAL A 23 -1.51 -8.10 1.63
C VAL A 23 -1.28 -9.50 2.19
N LEU A 24 -0.03 -9.97 2.19
CA LEU A 24 0.32 -11.27 2.76
C LEU A 24 0.65 -11.11 4.25
N PHE A 25 0.08 -11.98 5.08
CA PHE A 25 0.25 -11.93 6.53
C PHE A 25 0.09 -13.30 7.19
N GLY A 26 0.45 -13.39 8.46
CA GLY A 26 0.43 -14.63 9.25
C GLY A 26 1.75 -15.38 9.18
N GLY A 27 1.69 -16.67 8.86
CA GLY A 27 2.84 -17.59 8.89
C GLY A 27 2.95 -18.38 10.19
N ARG A 28 3.89 -19.34 10.22
CA ARG A 28 4.19 -20.20 11.37
C ARG A 28 5.38 -19.64 12.15
N SER A 29 5.12 -18.70 13.04
CA SER A 29 6.13 -18.11 13.94
C SER A 29 5.47 -17.66 15.25
N SER A 30 6.29 -17.28 16.25
CA SER A 30 5.82 -16.64 17.49
C SER A 30 5.25 -15.23 17.28
N GLU A 31 5.45 -14.64 16.10
CA GLU A 31 5.00 -13.29 15.74
C GLU A 31 3.69 -13.31 14.92
N HIS A 32 3.02 -14.46 14.82
CA HIS A 32 1.77 -14.63 14.06
C HIS A 32 0.73 -13.53 14.37
N GLU A 33 0.43 -13.32 15.65
CA GLU A 33 -0.52 -12.31 16.12
C GLU A 33 -0.08 -10.88 15.76
N VAL A 34 1.23 -10.62 15.80
CA VAL A 34 1.81 -9.31 15.42
C VAL A 34 1.62 -9.09 13.91
N SER A 35 1.84 -10.11 13.10
CA SER A 35 1.60 -10.05 11.65
C SER A 35 0.12 -9.78 11.32
N LEU A 36 -0.81 -10.45 12.01
CA LEU A 36 -2.25 -10.23 11.85
C LEU A 36 -2.66 -8.78 12.22
N ALA A 37 -2.19 -8.29 13.36
CA ALA A 37 -2.47 -6.92 13.79
C ALA A 37 -1.89 -5.88 12.81
N SER A 38 -0.66 -6.11 12.34
CA SER A 38 -0.01 -5.23 11.36
C SER A 38 -0.75 -5.21 10.02
N ALA A 39 -1.17 -6.38 9.54
CA ALA A 39 -1.91 -6.50 8.28
C ALA A 39 -3.24 -5.75 8.33
N ARG A 40 -3.97 -5.81 9.45
CA ARG A 40 -5.20 -5.03 9.64
C ARG A 40 -4.96 -3.53 9.47
N ASN A 41 -3.92 -2.99 10.11
CA ASN A 41 -3.58 -1.58 10.03
C ASN A 41 -3.16 -1.17 8.61
N VAL A 42 -2.34 -1.99 7.93
CA VAL A 42 -1.90 -1.74 6.55
C VAL A 42 -3.09 -1.77 5.59
N MET A 43 -3.94 -2.78 5.69
CA MET A 43 -5.12 -2.92 4.84
C MET A 43 -6.10 -1.75 5.02
N GLU A 44 -6.26 -1.23 6.24
CA GLU A 44 -7.08 -0.05 6.50
C GLU A 44 -6.49 1.20 5.84
N ALA A 45 -5.20 1.45 6.02
CA ALA A 45 -4.51 2.59 5.41
C ALA A 45 -4.57 2.55 3.87
N LEU A 46 -4.41 1.36 3.27
CA LEU A 46 -4.52 1.18 1.82
C LEU A 46 -5.95 1.45 1.31
N ARG A 47 -6.98 1.02 2.04
CA ARG A 47 -8.38 1.32 1.68
C ARG A 47 -8.66 2.83 1.80
N GLN A 48 -8.16 3.48 2.85
CA GLN A 48 -8.27 4.94 3.03
C GLN A 48 -7.54 5.72 1.92
N ALA A 49 -6.44 5.17 1.40
CA ALA A 49 -5.73 5.71 0.24
C ALA A 49 -6.45 5.47 -1.10
N GLY A 50 -7.62 4.80 -1.09
CA GLY A 50 -8.41 4.54 -2.29
C GLY A 50 -7.89 3.38 -3.13
N HIS A 51 -7.36 2.32 -2.49
CA HIS A 51 -6.95 1.10 -3.19
C HIS A 51 -7.92 -0.06 -2.92
N GLU A 52 -8.04 -0.97 -3.89
CA GLU A 52 -8.71 -2.25 -3.67
C GLU A 52 -7.74 -3.19 -2.95
N VAL A 53 -8.14 -3.69 -1.78
CA VAL A 53 -7.27 -4.52 -0.94
C VAL A 53 -7.79 -5.95 -0.87
N VAL A 54 -6.93 -6.89 -1.27
CA VAL A 54 -7.13 -8.33 -1.20
C VAL A 54 -6.31 -8.88 -0.04
N PRO A 55 -6.93 -9.51 0.97
CA PRO A 55 -6.23 -10.16 2.07
C PRO A 55 -5.56 -11.48 1.64
#